data_AF-A0A1Z5KTX4-F1
#
_entry.id   AF-A0A1Z5KTX4-F1
#
_cell.length_a   1.000
_cell.length_b   1.000
_cell.length_c   1.000
_cell.angle_alpha   90.00
_cell.angle_beta   90.00
_cell.angle_gamma   90.00
#
_symmetry.space_group_name_H-M   'P 1'
#
loop_
_entity.id
_entity.type
_entity.pdbx_description
1 polymer ?
#
loop_
_entity_poly.entity_id
_entity_poly.type
_entity_poly.pdbx_seq_one_letter_code
_entity_poly.pdbx_strand_id
1 'polypeptide(L)'
;MSILRGSSREQSSDSVVSLMSTSSSPSPSRRLPFQQRNNSVPNNRRGMLINYSDKTNTLGHARGGHVQYKIAPQPALKPLFFEVPQVEADPVFIGRQWLFNEIEQELRKDSNRGVVIVGCPGSGKTATILQLVDYSVFGRKREDVTYSTIGLHYGDVGHSSDSAQIYESRASVNQEVARLLGSHVVGYHFCQADNSSTCHVPEFVHSIAAQLCQAPQLVAYRDLLLRETTYQDLLSPRSCHENPHNALVKGILDPLQTLRQMGRIPNTSCLLVVDALNESELHRPDYGDTITSFLAKHITRFPSWLKMVVTVRTAFHEITRLLPFHEVSLDRISTNKHLMRDLTSYALLRIDSSPAMRANITINNGKQDGSTYTRFSSHLANLSKGCFLYMRLTLDLIEKGHLVVKSSSYKVLPVNLNQVYLLSFNLKFTTTRSYERVQSMLQVCMATLVPLQPHELYHSVNAGLVCDPITWSEFQQRLDILTSAQFLIPRQDGTLMLAHPTLREWLLRREENESTKFVCDIRAGHACIALRMSRIEAPLDPEQLLALGHHILKAHIYKNMGKGLTSACTPRDLQALWVFHSTDNVSAALACLQNTYSPNV
;
A
#
# COMPACT_ATOMS: atom_id res chain seq x y z
N MET A 1 -11.55 -8.09 -65.07
CA MET A 1 -12.39 -9.18 -64.51
C MET A 1 -11.47 -10.11 -63.73
N SER A 2 -11.97 -10.64 -62.60
CA SER A 2 -11.36 -11.57 -61.61
C SER A 2 -10.29 -11.10 -60.58
N ILE A 3 -10.77 -11.03 -59.31
CA ILE A 3 -10.25 -11.57 -58.02
C ILE A 3 -8.92 -11.02 -57.42
N LEU A 4 -8.98 -10.43 -56.20
CA LEU A 4 -8.34 -10.89 -54.93
C LEU A 4 -8.54 -9.92 -53.74
N ARG A 5 -8.40 -10.50 -52.53
CA ARG A 5 -8.78 -10.03 -51.18
C ARG A 5 -7.85 -8.98 -50.53
N GLY A 6 -8.43 -8.10 -49.70
CA GLY A 6 -8.08 -7.83 -48.28
C GLY A 6 -6.85 -6.98 -47.89
N SER A 7 -7.07 -5.88 -47.14
CA SER A 7 -6.11 -5.26 -46.18
C SER A 7 -6.86 -4.26 -45.26
N SER A 8 -7.06 -4.57 -43.98
CA SER A 8 -6.35 -4.06 -42.79
C SER A 8 -6.60 -2.57 -42.44
N ARG A 9 -7.29 -2.31 -41.33
CA ARG A 9 -7.32 -1.02 -40.62
C ARG A 9 -6.60 -1.17 -39.28
N GLU A 10 -5.59 -0.34 -39.09
CA GLU A 10 -4.73 -0.25 -37.91
C GLU A 10 -5.41 0.44 -36.71
N GLN A 11 -4.96 0.05 -35.52
CA GLN A 11 -5.31 0.58 -34.21
C GLN A 11 -4.41 1.78 -33.87
N SER A 12 -4.98 2.87 -33.37
CA SER A 12 -4.26 4.06 -32.91
C SER A 12 -3.89 3.93 -31.43
N SER A 13 -2.59 3.91 -31.14
CA SER A 13 -1.95 3.97 -29.84
C SER A 13 -1.40 5.39 -29.61
N ASP A 14 -2.11 6.22 -28.84
CA ASP A 14 -1.60 7.54 -28.45
C ASP A 14 -0.73 7.44 -27.19
N SER A 15 0.56 7.53 -27.44
CA SER A 15 1.63 7.78 -26.46
C SER A 15 2.00 9.26 -26.55
N VAL A 16 2.03 9.97 -25.42
CA VAL A 16 2.46 11.37 -25.38
C VAL A 16 3.69 11.48 -24.49
N VAL A 17 4.85 11.41 -25.14
CA VAL A 17 6.18 11.72 -24.61
C VAL A 17 6.72 12.94 -25.36
N SER A 18 7.20 13.92 -24.60
CA SER A 18 8.20 14.95 -24.90
C SER A 18 8.09 15.81 -26.17
N LEU A 19 7.93 17.12 -25.97
CA LEU A 19 8.61 18.16 -26.78
C LEU A 19 8.98 19.38 -25.91
N MET A 20 10.29 19.55 -25.68
CA MET A 20 10.93 20.78 -25.18
C MET A 20 11.61 21.47 -26.38
N SER A 21 11.53 22.79 -26.45
CA SER A 21 12.35 23.59 -27.38
C SER A 21 12.90 24.80 -26.64
N THR A 22 14.20 25.00 -26.84
CA THR A 22 15.07 26.03 -26.24
C THR A 22 15.02 27.32 -27.06
N SER A 23 15.09 28.47 -26.39
CA SER A 23 15.80 29.66 -26.90
C SER A 23 15.95 30.74 -25.83
N SER A 24 17.00 31.53 -26.01
CA SER A 24 17.72 32.40 -25.07
C SER A 24 17.36 33.89 -25.17
N SER A 25 17.15 34.55 -24.01
CA SER A 25 17.46 35.96 -23.59
C SER A 25 17.06 37.16 -24.50
N PRO A 26 16.98 38.45 -24.03
CA PRO A 26 17.41 39.04 -22.76
C PRO A 26 16.37 39.95 -22.02
N SER A 27 16.78 40.44 -20.85
CA SER A 27 16.11 41.36 -19.90
C SER A 27 15.61 42.69 -20.52
N PRO A 28 14.66 43.42 -19.89
CA PRO A 28 15.05 44.37 -18.84
C PRO A 28 14.04 44.62 -17.70
N SER A 29 14.59 45.27 -16.66
CA SER A 29 14.03 45.68 -15.38
C SER A 29 12.91 46.73 -15.45
N ARG A 30 11.93 46.66 -14.53
CA ARG A 30 11.41 47.82 -13.78
C ARG A 30 10.54 47.39 -12.60
N ARG A 31 10.95 47.80 -11.39
CA ARG A 31 10.21 47.72 -10.13
C ARG A 31 9.15 48.81 -10.09
N LEU A 32 7.94 48.51 -9.60
CA LEU A 32 7.11 49.43 -8.82
C LEU A 32 6.17 48.64 -7.87
N PRO A 33 5.81 49.20 -6.70
CA PRO A 33 5.34 48.45 -5.53
C PRO A 33 3.81 48.38 -5.45
N PHE A 34 3.26 47.29 -4.92
CA PHE A 34 1.86 47.23 -4.52
C PHE A 34 1.70 46.91 -3.03
N GLN A 35 0.83 47.72 -2.42
CA GLN A 35 0.65 47.94 -1.00
C GLN A 35 -0.01 46.75 -0.28
N GLN A 36 0.62 46.34 0.83
CA GLN A 36 0.03 45.49 1.86
C GLN A 36 -1.18 46.20 2.50
N ARG A 37 -2.33 45.54 2.50
CA ARG A 37 -3.41 45.84 3.46
C ARG A 37 -3.19 44.96 4.69
N ASN A 38 -2.73 45.62 5.75
CA ASN A 38 -2.69 45.12 7.11
C ASN A 38 -4.11 44.81 7.61
N ASN A 39 -4.34 43.56 8.02
CA ASN A 39 -5.24 43.28 9.12
C ASN A 39 -4.44 42.58 10.21
N SER A 40 -4.27 43.30 11.30
CA SER A 40 -3.40 43.02 12.42
C SER A 40 -4.09 42.19 13.51
N VAL A 41 -3.36 41.16 13.96
CA VAL A 41 -3.12 40.78 15.39
C VAL A 41 -4.20 39.87 16.05
N PRO A 42 -3.81 38.91 16.93
CA PRO A 42 -2.57 38.90 17.71
C PRO A 42 -1.53 37.80 17.42
N ASN A 43 -0.32 38.32 17.23
CA ASN A 43 0.97 37.71 17.55
C ASN A 43 0.96 37.15 18.99
N ASN A 44 1.25 35.86 19.12
CA ASN A 44 2.02 35.36 20.25
C ASN A 44 3.37 34.90 19.71
N ARG A 45 4.38 35.76 19.85
CA ARG A 45 5.77 35.45 19.47
C ARG A 45 6.45 34.65 20.59
N ARG A 46 7.06 33.55 20.15
CA ARG A 46 8.30 32.93 20.65
C ARG A 46 8.32 32.45 22.10
N GLY A 47 8.03 31.15 22.24
CA GLY A 47 8.83 30.25 23.07
C GLY A 47 9.51 29.24 22.13
N MET A 48 10.78 29.45 21.83
CA MET A 48 11.64 28.47 21.17
C MET A 48 11.99 27.42 22.23
N LEU A 49 11.21 26.34 22.29
CA LEU A 49 11.55 25.15 23.07
C LEU A 49 11.98 24.07 22.09
N ILE A 50 13.29 23.90 22.02
CA ILE A 50 13.95 22.69 21.57
C ILE A 50 13.47 21.58 22.52
N ASN A 51 12.49 20.79 22.10
CA ASN A 51 12.14 19.56 22.82
C ASN A 51 13.14 18.47 22.44
N TYR A 52 14.28 18.48 23.14
CA TYR A 52 14.86 17.23 23.59
C TYR A 52 13.86 16.62 24.59
N SER A 53 13.17 15.56 24.19
CA SER A 53 12.52 14.66 25.12
C SER A 53 12.94 13.24 24.82
N ASP A 54 14.08 12.86 25.41
CA ASP A 54 14.27 11.52 25.95
C ASP A 54 13.06 11.19 26.82
N LYS A 55 12.22 10.27 26.34
CA LYS A 55 11.38 9.39 27.14
C LYS A 55 10.86 8.27 26.25
N THR A 56 11.61 7.18 26.29
CA THR A 56 11.09 5.82 26.24
C THR A 56 9.78 5.69 27.01
N ASN A 57 8.78 5.04 26.40
CA ASN A 57 7.72 4.21 26.98
C ASN A 57 6.50 4.29 26.05
N THR A 58 5.70 3.27 25.76
CA THR A 58 5.60 1.84 26.12
C THR A 58 4.43 1.36 25.27
N LEU A 59 4.56 0.24 24.58
CA LEU A 59 3.41 -0.47 24.02
C LEU A 59 2.43 -0.82 25.15
N GLY A 60 1.16 -0.48 24.97
CA GLY A 60 0.09 -0.83 25.90
C GLY A 60 -0.15 -2.34 25.91
N HIS A 61 0.40 -3.02 26.92
CA HIS A 61 0.00 -4.37 27.31
C HIS A 61 -1.31 -4.34 28.10
N ALA A 62 -2.30 -5.10 27.65
CA ALA A 62 -3.39 -5.54 28.51
C ALA A 62 -2.90 -6.72 29.39
N ARG A 63 -2.65 -6.41 30.66
CA ARG A 63 -2.56 -7.26 31.86
C ARG A 63 -2.18 -8.75 31.70
N GLY A 64 -0.95 -9.09 32.10
CA GLY A 64 -0.58 -10.42 32.60
C GLY A 64 0.93 -10.73 32.54
N GLY A 65 1.66 -10.61 33.66
CA GLY A 65 3.02 -11.16 33.86
C GLY A 65 4.21 -10.29 33.44
N HIS A 66 4.94 -9.74 34.41
CA HIS A 66 6.20 -9.02 34.17
C HIS A 66 7.33 -9.98 33.74
N VAL A 67 7.71 -9.94 32.46
CA VAL A 67 9.03 -10.39 31.97
C VAL A 67 9.80 -9.15 31.53
N GLN A 68 10.87 -8.82 32.25
CA GLN A 68 11.67 -7.61 32.02
C GLN A 68 12.65 -7.85 30.85
N TYR A 69 12.23 -7.56 29.62
CA TYR A 69 13.11 -7.63 28.45
C TYR A 69 14.12 -6.48 28.47
N LYS A 70 15.43 -6.79 28.56
CA LYS A 70 16.50 -5.82 28.30
C LYS A 70 16.42 -5.40 26.83
N ILE A 71 16.16 -4.12 26.56
CA ILE A 71 16.20 -3.56 25.20
C ILE A 71 17.65 -3.61 24.73
N ALA A 72 17.94 -4.48 23.75
CA ALA A 72 19.26 -4.52 23.12
C ALA A 72 19.51 -3.21 22.37
N PRO A 73 20.75 -2.68 22.38
CA PRO A 73 21.10 -1.49 21.61
C PRO A 73 20.80 -1.71 20.13
N GLN A 74 20.28 -0.68 19.46
CA GLN A 74 19.97 -0.68 18.03
C GLN A 74 20.80 0.40 17.33
N PRO A 75 21.35 0.14 16.12
CA PRO A 75 22.02 1.17 15.35
C PRO A 75 21.03 2.29 14.99
N ALA A 76 21.55 3.47 14.61
CA ALA A 76 20.73 4.64 14.26
C ALA A 76 20.05 4.51 12.87
N LEU A 77 19.47 3.34 12.58
CA LEU A 77 18.70 3.03 11.39
C LEU A 77 17.22 2.94 11.76
N LYS A 78 16.35 3.43 10.89
CA LYS A 78 14.90 3.43 11.14
C LYS A 78 14.18 2.67 10.02
N PRO A 79 13.45 1.59 10.33
CA PRO A 79 12.63 0.93 9.32
C PRO A 79 11.49 1.85 8.89
N LEU A 80 11.02 1.65 7.66
CA LEU A 80 9.74 2.24 7.25
C LEU A 80 8.60 1.63 8.06
N PHE A 81 7.60 2.46 8.37
CA PHE A 81 6.35 2.00 8.96
C PHE A 81 5.39 1.58 7.85
N PHE A 82 4.97 0.32 7.86
CA PHE A 82 3.98 -0.21 6.94
C PHE A 82 2.68 -0.51 7.67
N GLU A 83 1.58 -0.07 7.09
CA GLU A 83 0.26 -0.48 7.53
C GLU A 83 -0.62 -0.69 6.30
N VAL A 84 -1.12 -1.91 6.17
CA VAL A 84 -2.08 -2.25 5.13
C VAL A 84 -3.47 -1.96 5.69
N PRO A 85 -4.29 -1.12 5.02
CA PRO A 85 -5.64 -0.83 5.47
C PRO A 85 -6.46 -2.10 5.68
N GLN A 86 -6.92 -2.31 6.91
CA GLN A 86 -7.82 -3.42 7.25
C GLN A 86 -9.08 -2.88 7.92
N VAL A 87 -10.22 -3.42 7.52
CA VAL A 87 -11.52 -3.07 8.09
C VAL A 87 -11.72 -3.70 9.48
N GLU A 88 -11.14 -4.88 9.70
CA GLU A 88 -11.23 -5.67 10.92
C GLU A 88 -9.82 -5.86 11.49
N ALA A 89 -9.69 -5.95 12.82
CA ALA A 89 -8.38 -6.04 13.49
C ALA A 89 -7.66 -7.39 13.26
N ASP A 90 -8.42 -8.47 13.08
CA ASP A 90 -7.94 -9.81 12.68
C ASP A 90 -8.91 -10.42 11.66
N PRO A 91 -8.73 -10.13 10.36
CA PRO A 91 -9.63 -10.63 9.33
C PRO A 91 -9.45 -12.14 9.15
N VAL A 92 -10.56 -12.85 8.92
CA VAL A 92 -10.55 -14.30 8.69
C VAL A 92 -9.69 -14.66 7.47
N PHE A 93 -8.66 -15.48 7.69
CA PHE A 93 -7.81 -16.05 6.64
C PHE A 93 -7.95 -17.57 6.60
N ILE A 94 -8.41 -18.11 5.47
CA ILE A 94 -8.60 -19.55 5.25
C ILE A 94 -8.15 -19.94 3.83
N GLY A 95 -7.67 -21.18 3.69
CA GLY A 95 -7.19 -21.73 2.43
C GLY A 95 -5.71 -21.42 2.20
N ARG A 96 -5.26 -21.49 0.95
CA ARG A 96 -3.88 -21.19 0.54
C ARG A 96 -2.80 -22.11 1.11
N GLN A 97 -3.15 -23.21 1.79
CA GLN A 97 -2.15 -24.16 2.28
C GLN A 97 -1.29 -24.74 1.15
N TRP A 98 -1.89 -25.00 -0.01
CA TRP A 98 -1.17 -25.46 -1.21
C TRP A 98 -0.11 -24.44 -1.66
N LEU A 99 -0.40 -23.15 -1.54
CA LEU A 99 0.50 -22.06 -1.94
C LEU A 99 1.69 -21.98 -0.99
N PHE A 100 1.45 -22.06 0.33
CA PHE A 100 2.54 -22.10 1.31
C PHE A 100 3.41 -23.34 1.13
N ASN A 101 2.83 -24.51 0.87
CA ASN A 101 3.58 -25.73 0.58
C ASN A 101 4.44 -25.59 -0.68
N GLU A 102 3.91 -25.00 -1.75
CA GLU A 102 4.65 -24.77 -3.00
C GLU A 102 5.79 -23.78 -2.79
N ILE A 103 5.54 -22.66 -2.07
CA ILE A 103 6.59 -21.70 -1.70
C ILE A 103 7.71 -22.40 -0.93
N GLU A 104 7.35 -23.20 0.08
CA GLU A 104 8.31 -23.89 0.94
C GLU A 104 9.17 -24.88 0.15
N GLN A 105 8.55 -25.69 -0.72
CA GLN A 105 9.25 -26.65 -1.58
C GLN A 105 10.23 -25.97 -2.55
N GLU A 106 9.83 -24.84 -3.15
CA GLU A 106 10.65 -24.12 -4.11
C GLU A 106 11.79 -23.34 -3.45
N LEU A 107 11.58 -22.85 -2.22
CA LEU A 107 12.62 -22.15 -1.46
C LEU A 107 13.68 -23.10 -0.86
N ARG A 108 13.37 -24.39 -0.69
CA ARG A 108 14.36 -25.41 -0.31
C ARG A 108 15.43 -25.67 -1.38
N LYS A 109 15.17 -25.32 -2.64
CA LYS A 109 16.12 -25.52 -3.73
C LYS A 109 17.20 -24.44 -3.70
N ASP A 110 18.48 -24.85 -3.65
CA ASP A 110 19.61 -23.91 -3.62
C ASP A 110 19.70 -23.05 -4.89
N SER A 111 19.30 -23.60 -6.03
CA SER A 111 19.28 -22.91 -7.33
C SER A 111 18.23 -21.80 -7.40
N ASN A 112 17.15 -21.90 -6.63
CA ASN A 112 16.07 -20.93 -6.66
C ASN A 112 16.33 -19.78 -5.69
N ARG A 113 16.19 -18.54 -6.14
CA ARG A 113 16.44 -17.35 -5.31
C ARG A 113 15.17 -16.78 -4.68
N GLY A 114 14.00 -17.21 -5.16
CA GLY A 114 12.75 -16.71 -4.62
C GLY A 114 11.50 -17.21 -5.35
N VAL A 115 10.36 -16.66 -4.96
CA VAL A 115 9.05 -16.94 -5.54
C VAL A 115 8.36 -15.64 -5.91
N VAL A 116 7.79 -15.55 -7.11
CA VAL A 116 6.87 -14.48 -7.53
C VAL A 116 5.44 -15.00 -7.46
N ILE A 117 4.60 -14.35 -6.67
CA ILE A 117 3.15 -14.60 -6.62
C ILE A 117 2.46 -13.60 -7.53
N VAL A 118 1.94 -14.10 -8.65
CA VAL A 118 1.24 -13.30 -9.66
C VAL A 118 -0.27 -13.46 -9.48
N GLY A 119 -1.02 -12.37 -9.59
CA GLY A 119 -2.48 -12.49 -9.62
C GLY A 119 -3.22 -11.17 -9.79
N CYS A 120 -4.48 -11.26 -10.19
CA CYS A 120 -5.38 -10.13 -10.40
C CYS A 120 -5.59 -9.31 -9.11
N PRO A 121 -6.04 -8.05 -9.23
CA PRO A 121 -6.42 -7.25 -8.06
C PRO A 121 -7.48 -7.97 -7.21
N GLY A 122 -7.33 -7.93 -5.88
CA GLY A 122 -8.26 -8.58 -4.96
C GLY A 122 -8.13 -10.11 -4.86
N SER A 123 -7.14 -10.75 -5.48
CA SER A 123 -6.92 -12.20 -5.39
C SER A 123 -6.37 -12.69 -4.05
N GLY A 124 -5.96 -11.78 -3.15
CA GLY A 124 -5.48 -12.12 -1.80
C GLY A 124 -3.95 -12.21 -1.64
N LYS A 125 -3.17 -11.70 -2.61
CA LYS A 125 -1.68 -11.67 -2.54
C LYS A 125 -1.17 -11.01 -1.25
N THR A 126 -1.58 -9.77 -0.99
CA THR A 126 -1.22 -9.02 0.21
C THR A 126 -1.67 -9.73 1.49
N ALA A 127 -2.83 -10.40 1.48
CA ALA A 127 -3.28 -11.19 2.63
C ALA A 127 -2.35 -12.39 2.90
N THR A 128 -1.86 -13.06 1.85
CA THR A 128 -0.84 -14.12 1.98
C THR A 128 0.46 -13.58 2.56
N ILE A 129 0.93 -12.41 2.11
CA ILE A 129 2.13 -11.78 2.65
C ILE A 129 1.95 -11.39 4.12
N LEU A 130 0.79 -10.83 4.47
CA LEU A 130 0.47 -10.47 5.85
C LEU A 130 0.49 -11.70 6.77
N GLN A 131 0.04 -12.88 6.32
CA GLN A 131 0.19 -14.09 7.14
C GLN A 131 1.65 -14.43 7.43
N LEU A 132 2.54 -14.31 6.43
CA LEU A 132 3.98 -14.55 6.64
C LEU A 132 4.58 -13.53 7.61
N VAL A 133 4.18 -12.27 7.51
CA VAL A 133 4.63 -11.21 8.42
C VAL A 133 4.07 -11.43 9.84
N ASP A 134 2.80 -11.80 9.98
CA ASP A 134 2.15 -12.03 11.28
C ASP A 134 2.80 -13.17 12.08
N TYR A 135 3.32 -14.20 11.41
CA TYR A 135 4.08 -15.29 12.03
C TYR A 135 5.58 -15.01 12.18
N SER A 136 6.07 -13.86 11.72
CA SER A 136 7.48 -13.47 11.81
C SER A 136 7.82 -12.78 13.13
N VAL A 137 9.09 -12.39 13.29
CA VAL A 137 9.52 -11.55 14.43
C VAL A 137 8.84 -10.17 14.46
N PHE A 138 8.31 -9.70 13.32
CA PHE A 138 7.63 -8.41 13.20
C PHE A 138 6.12 -8.50 13.47
N GLY A 139 5.58 -9.71 13.56
CA GLY A 139 4.15 -9.97 13.60
C GLY A 139 3.55 -10.13 15.00
N ARG A 140 2.21 -10.11 15.05
CA ARG A 140 1.43 -10.26 16.28
C ARG A 140 1.17 -11.71 16.68
N LYS A 141 1.24 -12.67 15.74
CA LYS A 141 0.93 -14.10 15.95
C LYS A 141 2.17 -14.92 16.32
N ARG A 142 3.17 -14.25 16.90
CA ARG A 142 4.35 -14.91 17.47
C ARG A 142 3.95 -15.59 18.77
N GLU A 143 3.64 -16.89 18.70
CA GLU A 143 3.62 -17.74 19.90
C GLU A 143 5.05 -18.06 20.33
N ASP A 144 5.29 -18.01 21.64
CA ASP A 144 6.55 -18.33 22.28
C ASP A 144 7.06 -19.68 21.78
N VAL A 145 8.18 -19.67 21.05
CA VAL A 145 8.94 -20.87 20.74
C VAL A 145 9.58 -21.35 22.04
N THR A 146 8.77 -21.95 22.92
CA THR A 146 9.28 -22.89 23.91
C THR A 146 9.67 -24.15 23.15
N TYR A 147 10.94 -24.52 23.26
CA TYR A 147 11.52 -25.77 22.80
C TYR A 147 10.88 -26.97 23.55
N SER A 148 9.59 -27.23 23.37
CA SER A 148 8.87 -28.30 24.06
C SER A 148 8.11 -29.23 23.12
N THR A 149 8.58 -29.38 21.87
CA THR A 149 8.07 -30.44 20.96
C THR A 149 9.14 -31.47 20.62
N ILE A 150 10.01 -31.77 21.59
CA ILE A 150 10.73 -33.04 21.70
C ILE A 150 10.59 -33.50 23.15
N GLY A 151 9.42 -34.01 23.52
CA GLY A 151 9.16 -34.48 24.88
C GLY A 151 7.72 -34.96 25.05
N LEU A 152 7.58 -36.28 25.21
CA LEU A 152 6.33 -36.97 25.54
C LEU A 152 5.75 -36.50 26.88
N HIS A 153 4.43 -36.25 26.95
CA HIS A 153 3.49 -36.65 28.04
C HIS A 153 2.09 -36.08 27.72
N TYR A 154 1.08 -36.89 27.38
CA TYR A 154 0.14 -37.61 28.27
C TYR A 154 -0.69 -36.72 29.21
N GLY A 155 -1.97 -36.53 28.85
CA GLY A 155 -3.10 -36.27 29.74
C GLY A 155 -3.35 -34.81 30.11
N ASP A 156 -4.42 -34.20 29.57
CA ASP A 156 -5.64 -33.93 30.36
C ASP A 156 -6.76 -33.43 29.43
N VAL A 157 -7.97 -33.97 29.58
CA VAL A 157 -9.15 -33.64 28.76
C VAL A 157 -10.05 -32.72 29.58
N GLY A 158 -9.91 -31.41 29.38
CA GLY A 158 -10.81 -30.39 29.92
C GLY A 158 -11.85 -29.97 28.88
N HIS A 159 -13.10 -30.36 29.09
CA HIS A 159 -14.26 -29.93 28.30
C HIS A 159 -14.59 -28.45 28.54
N SER A 160 -14.44 -27.59 27.52
CA SER A 160 -15.17 -26.32 27.41
C SER A 160 -15.79 -26.20 26.02
N SER A 161 -17.12 -26.23 25.98
CA SER A 161 -17.94 -26.11 24.78
C SER A 161 -18.07 -24.64 24.38
N ASP A 162 -17.07 -24.10 23.67
CA ASP A 162 -17.21 -22.84 22.96
C ASP A 162 -16.82 -23.04 21.50
N SER A 163 -17.82 -22.96 20.62
CA SER A 163 -17.65 -23.21 19.18
C SER A 163 -16.59 -22.29 18.55
N ALA A 164 -16.47 -21.05 19.03
CA ALA A 164 -15.46 -20.08 18.57
C ALA A 164 -14.01 -20.54 18.83
N GLN A 165 -13.70 -21.12 19.99
CA GLN A 165 -12.35 -21.60 20.33
C GLN A 165 -11.95 -22.84 19.53
N ILE A 166 -12.92 -23.70 19.17
CA ILE A 166 -12.66 -24.89 18.34
C ILE A 166 -12.32 -24.49 16.88
N TYR A 167 -12.90 -23.40 16.37
CA TYR A 167 -12.59 -22.88 15.03
C TYR A 167 -11.25 -22.13 14.97
N GLU A 168 -10.90 -21.34 15.99
CA GLU A 168 -9.56 -20.75 16.15
C GLU A 168 -8.48 -21.85 16.25
N SER A 169 -8.75 -22.89 17.03
CA SER A 169 -7.87 -24.05 17.17
C SER A 169 -7.71 -24.83 15.84
N ARG A 170 -8.77 -25.03 15.06
CA ARG A 170 -8.69 -25.71 13.75
C ARG A 170 -8.09 -24.84 12.63
N ALA A 171 -8.28 -23.52 12.66
CA ALA A 171 -7.61 -22.62 11.72
C ALA A 171 -6.11 -22.51 12.01
N SER A 172 -5.72 -22.54 13.28
CA SER A 172 -4.33 -22.50 13.75
C SER A 172 -3.52 -23.75 13.35
N VAL A 173 -4.08 -24.96 13.48
CA VAL A 173 -3.39 -26.21 13.09
C VAL A 173 -3.15 -26.31 11.58
N ASN A 174 -3.99 -25.67 10.75
CA ASN A 174 -3.93 -25.78 9.29
C ASN A 174 -2.92 -24.84 8.61
N GLN A 175 -2.17 -24.02 9.35
CA GLN A 175 -1.21 -23.05 8.79
C GLN A 175 0.25 -23.30 9.24
N GLU A 176 0.59 -24.53 9.61
CA GLU A 176 1.93 -24.87 10.11
C GLU A 176 3.05 -24.45 9.14
N VAL A 177 2.87 -24.63 7.83
CA VAL A 177 3.87 -24.23 6.83
C VAL A 177 3.95 -22.71 6.67
N ALA A 178 2.84 -21.98 6.78
CA ALA A 178 2.87 -20.53 6.80
C ALA A 178 3.63 -20.00 8.02
N ARG A 179 3.42 -20.63 9.18
CA ARG A 179 4.15 -20.35 10.42
C ARG A 179 5.64 -20.65 10.28
N LEU A 180 5.99 -21.78 9.67
CA LEU A 180 7.37 -22.14 9.37
C LEU A 180 8.02 -21.11 8.43
N LEU A 181 7.36 -20.74 7.34
CA LEU A 181 7.89 -19.72 6.43
C LEU A 181 8.03 -18.35 7.13
N GLY A 182 7.04 -17.96 7.92
CA GLY A 182 7.03 -16.73 8.71
C GLY A 182 8.20 -16.64 9.69
N SER A 183 8.56 -17.74 10.36
CA SER A 183 9.68 -17.76 11.30
C SER A 183 11.05 -17.51 10.64
N HIS A 184 11.15 -17.71 9.32
CA HIS A 184 12.36 -17.40 8.53
C HIS A 184 12.37 -15.96 8.00
N VAL A 185 11.28 -15.19 8.13
CA VAL A 185 11.21 -13.81 7.64
C VAL A 185 12.11 -12.89 8.46
N VAL A 186 13.09 -12.26 7.80
CA VAL A 186 14.07 -11.32 8.40
C VAL A 186 13.87 -9.88 7.98
N GLY A 187 12.97 -9.64 7.02
CA GLY A 187 12.59 -8.30 6.58
C GLY A 187 11.40 -8.36 5.63
N TYR A 188 10.60 -7.32 5.64
CA TYR A 188 9.43 -7.19 4.79
C TYR A 188 9.29 -5.76 4.25
N HIS A 189 8.61 -5.62 3.12
CA HIS A 189 8.40 -4.34 2.48
C HIS A 189 7.08 -4.33 1.71
N PHE A 190 6.21 -3.35 1.98
CA PHE A 190 4.96 -3.17 1.23
C PHE A 190 5.11 -1.94 0.34
N CYS A 191 5.05 -2.13 -0.98
CA CYS A 191 4.98 -1.00 -1.91
C CYS A 191 3.55 -0.45 -1.92
N GLN A 192 3.36 0.82 -1.60
CA GLN A 192 2.06 1.47 -1.48
C GLN A 192 2.07 2.77 -2.29
N ALA A 193 1.36 2.83 -3.42
CA ALA A 193 1.43 4.01 -4.30
C ALA A 193 0.81 5.28 -3.69
N ASP A 194 0.02 5.18 -2.62
CA ASP A 194 -0.46 6.29 -1.80
C ASP A 194 0.53 6.70 -0.69
N ASN A 195 1.65 5.99 -0.57
CA ASN A 195 2.80 6.35 0.25
C ASN A 195 4.11 6.21 -0.55
N SER A 196 4.44 7.24 -1.33
CA SER A 196 5.54 7.26 -2.31
C SER A 196 6.91 6.84 -1.75
N SER A 197 7.21 7.12 -0.48
CA SER A 197 8.49 6.72 0.13
C SER A 197 8.68 5.20 0.15
N THR A 198 7.60 4.42 0.17
CA THR A 198 7.65 2.96 0.10
C THR A 198 7.96 2.43 -1.31
N CYS A 199 7.94 3.30 -2.32
CA CYS A 199 8.16 2.92 -3.71
C CYS A 199 9.59 3.24 -4.19
N HIS A 200 10.38 3.94 -3.39
CA HIS A 200 11.73 4.36 -3.74
C HIS A 200 12.79 3.36 -3.26
N VAL A 201 13.83 3.19 -4.09
CA VAL A 201 14.93 2.25 -3.84
C VAL A 201 15.80 2.64 -2.63
N PRO A 202 16.21 3.91 -2.42
CA PRO A 202 17.01 4.28 -1.25
C PRO A 202 16.35 3.92 0.08
N GLU A 203 15.06 4.18 0.20
CA GLU A 203 14.23 3.93 1.36
C GLU A 203 14.01 2.42 1.57
N PHE A 204 13.81 1.66 0.48
CA PHE A 204 13.82 0.20 0.52
C PHE A 204 15.13 -0.34 1.11
N VAL A 205 16.29 0.09 0.61
CA VAL A 205 17.60 -0.40 1.09
C VAL A 205 17.82 -0.05 2.57
N HIS A 206 17.57 1.21 2.95
CA HIS A 206 17.69 1.67 4.34
C HIS A 206 16.77 0.87 5.29
N SER A 207 15.50 0.70 4.90
CA SER A 207 14.50 -0.01 5.70
C SER A 207 14.85 -1.48 5.89
N ILE A 208 15.29 -2.17 4.82
CA ILE A 208 15.71 -3.58 4.91
C ILE A 208 16.91 -3.70 5.85
N ALA A 209 17.93 -2.85 5.73
CA ALA A 209 19.07 -2.88 6.66
C ALA A 209 18.64 -2.74 8.12
N ALA A 210 17.74 -1.80 8.41
CA ALA A 210 17.21 -1.59 9.76
C ALA A 210 16.45 -2.82 10.29
N GLN A 211 15.63 -3.48 9.45
CA GLN A 211 14.88 -4.67 9.82
C GLN A 211 15.77 -5.89 10.04
N LEU A 212 16.82 -6.08 9.25
CA LEU A 212 17.78 -7.16 9.44
C LEU A 212 18.46 -7.09 10.81
N CYS A 213 18.68 -5.90 11.36
CA CYS A 213 19.19 -5.72 12.72
C CYS A 213 18.22 -6.20 13.82
N GLN A 214 16.93 -6.26 13.51
CA GLN A 214 15.89 -6.69 14.45
C GLN A 214 15.68 -8.21 14.43
N ALA A 215 16.15 -8.89 13.37
CA ALA A 215 16.01 -10.33 13.22
C ALA A 215 16.94 -11.11 14.18
N PRO A 216 16.41 -12.00 15.06
CA PRO A 216 17.20 -12.73 16.06
C PRO A 216 18.31 -13.60 15.46
N GLN A 217 18.09 -14.15 14.27
CA GLN A 217 19.07 -14.96 13.53
C GLN A 217 20.22 -14.12 12.93
N LEU A 218 20.09 -12.79 12.90
CA LEU A 218 21.08 -11.86 12.34
C LEU A 218 21.68 -10.93 13.39
N VAL A 219 21.69 -11.33 14.67
CA VAL A 219 22.30 -10.55 15.77
C VAL A 219 23.75 -10.17 15.47
N ALA A 220 24.54 -11.05 14.84
CA ALA A 220 25.93 -10.73 14.47
C ALA A 220 26.04 -9.56 13.47
N TYR A 221 25.04 -9.36 12.60
CA TYR A 221 24.98 -8.22 11.69
C TYR A 221 24.65 -6.93 12.44
N ARG A 222 23.69 -6.98 13.37
CA ARG A 222 23.41 -5.84 14.27
C ARG A 222 24.65 -5.43 15.06
N ASP A 223 25.34 -6.39 15.67
CA ASP A 223 26.50 -6.12 16.52
C ASP A 223 27.68 -5.54 15.71
N LEU A 224 27.83 -5.96 14.45
CA LEU A 224 28.79 -5.36 13.51
C LEU A 224 28.47 -3.88 13.26
N LEU A 225 27.21 -3.55 12.93
CA LEU A 225 26.79 -2.17 12.67
C LEU A 225 26.93 -1.28 13.92
N LEU A 226 26.67 -1.81 15.11
CA LEU A 226 26.87 -1.08 16.36
C LEU A 226 28.34 -0.78 16.66
N ARG A 227 29.23 -1.70 16.27
CA ARG A 227 30.67 -1.58 16.51
C ARG A 227 31.36 -0.68 15.49
N GLU A 228 30.92 -0.72 14.24
CA GLU A 228 31.60 -0.08 13.11
C GLU A 228 30.71 1.00 12.47
N THR A 229 31.05 2.27 12.73
CA THR A 229 30.28 3.43 12.24
C THR A 229 30.27 3.54 10.72
N THR A 230 31.30 3.04 10.04
CA THR A 230 31.38 3.03 8.58
C THR A 230 30.17 2.36 7.92
N TYR A 231 29.66 1.27 8.49
CA TYR A 231 28.45 0.63 7.96
C TYR A 231 27.19 1.46 8.20
N GLN A 232 27.12 2.17 9.33
CA GLN A 232 26.01 3.09 9.60
C GLN A 232 26.02 4.27 8.62
N ASP A 233 27.20 4.80 8.29
CA ASP A 233 27.34 5.87 7.31
C ASP A 233 26.95 5.40 5.90
N LEU A 234 27.39 4.21 5.49
CA LEU A 234 27.02 3.58 4.21
C LEU A 234 25.50 3.36 4.08
N LEU A 235 24.84 3.07 5.20
CA LEU A 235 23.41 2.79 5.28
C LEU A 235 22.59 4.01 5.70
N SER A 236 23.21 5.18 5.88
CA SER A 236 22.49 6.41 6.20
C SER A 236 21.52 6.77 5.06
N PRO A 237 20.40 7.48 5.35
CA PRO A 237 19.48 7.91 4.31
C PRO A 237 20.20 8.66 3.18
N ARG A 238 21.17 9.51 3.51
CA ARG A 238 21.98 10.26 2.54
C ARG A 238 22.74 9.33 1.59
N SER A 239 23.51 8.39 2.13
CA SER A 239 24.31 7.46 1.33
C SER A 239 23.45 6.53 0.48
N CYS A 240 22.29 6.11 1.00
CA CYS A 240 21.33 5.31 0.23
C CYS A 240 20.77 6.08 -0.97
N HIS A 241 20.52 7.38 -0.85
CA HIS A 241 20.06 8.21 -1.98
C HIS A 241 21.18 8.44 -3.00
N GLU A 242 22.39 8.70 -2.53
CA GLU A 242 23.54 8.94 -3.39
C GLU A 242 23.94 7.69 -4.18
N ASN A 243 23.99 6.53 -3.53
CA ASN A 243 24.38 5.28 -4.18
C ASN A 243 23.72 4.05 -3.53
N PRO A 244 22.47 3.73 -3.92
CA PRO A 244 21.74 2.58 -3.35
C PRO A 244 22.40 1.24 -3.67
N HIS A 245 23.10 1.12 -4.81
CA HIS A 245 23.90 -0.06 -5.15
C HIS A 245 24.96 -0.32 -4.09
N ASN A 246 25.77 0.70 -3.77
CA ASN A 246 26.85 0.57 -2.81
C ASN A 246 26.31 0.30 -1.40
N ALA A 247 25.24 0.98 -0.99
CA ALA A 247 24.57 0.75 0.29
C ALA A 247 24.05 -0.69 0.43
N LEU A 248 23.37 -1.24 -0.59
CA LEU A 248 22.92 -2.63 -0.58
C LEU A 248 24.10 -3.60 -0.51
N VAL A 249 25.09 -3.40 -1.38
CA VAL A 249 26.18 -4.35 -1.55
C VAL A 249 27.14 -4.34 -0.38
N LYS A 250 27.72 -3.17 -0.08
CA LYS A 250 28.75 -3.00 0.95
C LYS A 250 28.16 -2.88 2.34
N GLY A 251 26.94 -2.33 2.45
CA GLY A 251 26.26 -2.20 3.73
C GLY A 251 25.55 -3.48 4.17
N ILE A 252 24.96 -4.26 3.25
CA ILE A 252 24.11 -5.41 3.59
C ILE A 252 24.71 -6.74 3.11
N LEU A 253 24.90 -6.93 1.80
CA LEU A 253 25.19 -8.25 1.22
C LEU A 253 26.58 -8.78 1.60
N ASP A 254 27.63 -7.99 1.39
CA ASP A 254 29.02 -8.37 1.67
C ASP A 254 29.23 -8.68 3.18
N PRO A 255 28.71 -7.86 4.13
CA PRO A 255 28.77 -8.18 5.56
C PRO A 255 28.04 -9.47 5.94
N LEU A 256 26.82 -9.68 5.42
CA LEU A 256 26.05 -10.90 5.69
C LEU A 256 26.79 -12.15 5.20
N GLN A 257 27.37 -12.08 4.00
CA GLN A 257 28.15 -13.19 3.44
C GLN A 257 29.40 -13.48 4.29
N THR A 258 30.13 -12.44 4.69
CA THR A 258 31.34 -12.55 5.53
C THR A 258 31.01 -13.17 6.89
N LEU A 259 29.96 -12.68 7.55
CA LEU A 259 29.52 -13.20 8.86
C LEU A 259 29.07 -14.66 8.78
N ARG A 260 28.41 -15.06 7.69
CA ARG A 260 28.03 -16.47 7.46
C ARG A 260 29.24 -17.36 7.24
N GLN A 261 30.24 -16.92 6.47
CA GLN A 261 31.48 -17.66 6.26
C GLN A 261 32.28 -17.83 7.57
N MET A 262 32.21 -16.85 8.47
CA MET A 262 32.81 -16.92 9.82
C MET A 262 32.00 -17.76 10.82
N GLY A 263 30.87 -18.34 10.41
CA GLY A 263 30.00 -19.13 11.30
C GLY A 263 29.26 -18.31 12.36
N ARG A 264 29.18 -16.98 12.20
CA ARG A 264 28.48 -16.08 13.16
C ARG A 264 26.99 -15.96 12.89
N ILE A 265 26.53 -16.36 11.70
CA ILE A 265 25.12 -16.46 11.35
C ILE A 265 24.75 -17.95 11.28
N PRO A 266 23.66 -18.40 11.94
CA PRO A 266 23.24 -19.81 11.93
C PRO A 266 23.06 -20.35 10.52
N ASN A 267 23.28 -21.65 10.29
CA ASN A 267 23.14 -22.25 8.96
C ASN A 267 21.68 -22.50 8.52
N THR A 268 20.81 -21.51 8.71
CA THR A 268 19.40 -21.53 8.31
C THR A 268 19.17 -20.61 7.11
N SER A 269 18.08 -20.82 6.37
CA SER A 269 17.62 -19.87 5.36
C SER A 269 17.02 -18.63 6.03
N CYS A 270 16.99 -17.53 5.29
CA CYS A 270 16.33 -16.29 5.69
C CYS A 270 15.45 -15.84 4.53
N LEU A 271 14.32 -15.22 4.84
CA LEU A 271 13.32 -14.83 3.87
C LEU A 271 13.08 -13.32 3.93
N LEU A 272 13.16 -12.66 2.77
CA LEU A 272 12.66 -11.32 2.55
C LEU A 272 11.30 -11.38 1.86
N VAL A 273 10.35 -10.55 2.27
CA VAL A 273 9.02 -10.53 1.67
C VAL A 273 8.70 -9.15 1.12
N VAL A 274 8.42 -9.03 -0.19
CA VAL A 274 8.14 -7.74 -0.84
C VAL A 274 6.76 -7.79 -1.50
N ASP A 275 5.79 -7.07 -0.94
CA ASP A 275 4.45 -7.01 -1.50
C ASP A 275 4.32 -5.90 -2.55
N ALA A 276 3.55 -6.20 -3.59
CA ALA A 276 3.01 -5.29 -4.58
C ALA A 276 4.06 -4.51 -5.37
N LEU A 277 5.08 -5.19 -5.91
CA LEU A 277 6.14 -4.57 -6.74
C LEU A 277 5.61 -3.63 -7.83
N ASN A 278 4.45 -3.93 -8.40
CA ASN A 278 3.77 -3.10 -9.40
C ASN A 278 3.39 -1.69 -8.90
N GLU A 279 3.17 -1.48 -7.60
CA GLU A 279 2.83 -0.15 -7.05
C GLU A 279 4.06 0.78 -7.15
N SER A 280 5.29 0.24 -7.06
CA SER A 280 6.51 1.02 -7.27
C SER A 280 6.68 1.51 -8.71
N GLU A 281 6.12 0.80 -9.69
CA GLU A 281 6.15 1.22 -11.09
C GLU A 281 5.27 2.47 -11.34
N LEU A 282 4.31 2.75 -10.46
CA LEU A 282 3.49 3.97 -10.54
C LEU A 282 4.26 5.23 -10.16
N HIS A 283 5.37 5.08 -9.43
CA HIS A 283 6.32 6.13 -9.05
C HIS A 283 7.67 5.95 -9.75
N ARG A 284 7.66 5.33 -10.93
CA ARG A 284 8.88 5.13 -11.72
C ARG A 284 9.57 6.48 -11.96
N PRO A 285 10.84 6.63 -11.56
CA PRO A 285 11.57 7.86 -11.84
C PRO A 285 11.94 7.91 -13.33
N ASP A 286 12.10 9.11 -13.87
CA ASP A 286 12.58 9.31 -15.25
C ASP A 286 13.98 8.73 -15.45
N TYR A 287 14.79 8.77 -14.39
CA TYR A 287 16.14 8.23 -14.32
C TYR A 287 16.32 7.33 -13.09
N GLY A 288 16.93 6.17 -13.29
CA GLY A 288 17.20 5.21 -12.21
C GLY A 288 16.30 3.99 -12.25
N ASP A 289 16.29 3.27 -11.13
CA ASP A 289 15.61 1.98 -11.01
C ASP A 289 14.34 2.10 -10.16
N THR A 290 13.32 1.35 -10.55
CA THR A 290 12.24 0.93 -9.65
C THR A 290 12.74 -0.18 -8.71
N ILE A 291 12.01 -0.49 -7.64
CA ILE A 291 12.38 -1.59 -6.74
C ILE A 291 12.56 -2.90 -7.52
N THR A 292 11.65 -3.21 -8.45
CA THR A 292 11.73 -4.42 -9.27
C THR A 292 13.02 -4.47 -10.11
N SER A 293 13.30 -3.41 -10.87
CA SER A 293 14.47 -3.36 -11.76
C SER A 293 15.78 -3.33 -10.98
N PHE A 294 15.80 -2.67 -9.83
CA PHE A 294 16.91 -2.70 -8.89
C PHE A 294 17.15 -4.12 -8.36
N LEU A 295 16.11 -4.83 -7.91
CA LEU A 295 16.23 -6.21 -7.46
C LEU A 295 16.75 -7.13 -8.57
N ALA A 296 16.24 -7.00 -9.79
CA ALA A 296 16.69 -7.81 -10.93
C ALA A 296 18.20 -7.66 -11.21
N LYS A 297 18.76 -6.44 -11.04
CA LYS A 297 20.20 -6.19 -11.20
C LYS A 297 21.07 -6.81 -10.09
N HIS A 298 20.51 -7.02 -8.90
CA HIS A 298 21.30 -7.39 -7.71
C HIS A 298 21.05 -8.82 -7.22
N ILE A 299 19.95 -9.46 -7.61
CA ILE A 299 19.51 -10.72 -7.03
C ILE A 299 20.52 -11.86 -7.15
N THR A 300 21.36 -11.85 -8.18
CA THR A 300 22.45 -12.83 -8.36
C THR A 300 23.58 -12.68 -7.33
N ARG A 301 23.69 -11.50 -6.70
CA ARG A 301 24.64 -11.20 -5.62
C ARG A 301 24.11 -11.55 -4.23
N PHE A 302 22.80 -11.78 -4.09
CA PHE A 302 22.25 -12.20 -2.81
C PHE A 302 22.82 -13.57 -2.44
N PRO A 303 23.16 -13.82 -1.16
CA PRO A 303 23.54 -15.16 -0.72
C PRO A 303 22.42 -16.17 -1.00
N SER A 304 22.76 -17.42 -1.33
CA SER A 304 21.76 -18.45 -1.69
C SER A 304 20.81 -18.79 -0.54
N TRP A 305 21.20 -18.53 0.70
CA TRP A 305 20.38 -18.71 1.89
C TRP A 305 19.44 -17.53 2.17
N LEU A 306 19.64 -16.35 1.56
CA LEU A 306 18.75 -15.20 1.67
C LEU A 306 17.80 -15.19 0.48
N LYS A 307 16.61 -15.76 0.69
CA LYS A 307 15.59 -15.94 -0.33
C LYS A 307 14.57 -14.79 -0.32
N MET A 308 13.74 -14.71 -1.36
CA MET A 308 12.69 -13.70 -1.46
C MET A 308 11.33 -14.28 -1.87
N VAL A 309 10.25 -13.78 -1.28
CA VAL A 309 8.88 -13.94 -1.81
C VAL A 309 8.40 -12.56 -2.21
N VAL A 310 8.00 -12.39 -3.47
CA VAL A 310 7.49 -11.13 -3.99
C VAL A 310 6.09 -11.29 -4.56
N THR A 311 5.30 -10.22 -4.56
CA THR A 311 3.99 -10.23 -5.22
C THR A 311 3.89 -9.17 -6.31
N VAL A 312 3.17 -9.50 -7.38
CA VAL A 312 2.92 -8.59 -8.50
C VAL A 312 1.52 -8.80 -9.06
N ARG A 313 0.90 -7.73 -9.54
CA ARG A 313 -0.35 -7.82 -10.32
C ARG A 313 -0.09 -8.41 -11.70
N THR A 314 -1.04 -9.19 -12.20
CA THR A 314 -0.96 -9.84 -13.52
C THR A 314 -0.74 -8.85 -14.67
N ALA A 315 -1.36 -7.67 -14.61
CA ALA A 315 -1.16 -6.61 -15.60
C ALA A 315 0.29 -6.08 -15.66
N PHE A 316 1.09 -6.32 -14.62
CA PHE A 316 2.49 -5.91 -14.51
C PHE A 316 3.43 -7.11 -14.48
N HIS A 317 2.99 -8.31 -14.82
CA HIS A 317 3.79 -9.54 -14.75
C HIS A 317 5.12 -9.45 -15.53
N GLU A 318 5.16 -8.67 -16.61
CA GLU A 318 6.36 -8.45 -17.41
C GLU A 318 7.55 -7.94 -16.59
N ILE A 319 7.32 -7.09 -15.59
CA ILE A 319 8.42 -6.45 -14.84
C ILE A 319 9.24 -7.48 -14.06
N THR A 320 8.64 -8.61 -13.69
CA THR A 320 9.30 -9.67 -12.91
C THR A 320 10.06 -10.68 -13.78
N ARG A 321 10.04 -10.58 -15.11
CA ARG A 321 10.69 -11.55 -16.02
C ARG A 321 12.20 -11.70 -15.81
N LEU A 322 12.86 -10.63 -15.34
CA LEU A 322 14.30 -10.63 -15.09
C LEU A 322 14.65 -11.20 -13.71
N LEU A 323 13.66 -11.51 -12.87
CA LEU A 323 13.89 -12.17 -11.59
C LEU A 323 13.93 -13.69 -11.82
N PRO A 324 15.03 -14.38 -11.44
CA PRO A 324 15.17 -15.83 -11.60
C PRO A 324 14.43 -16.57 -10.47
N PHE A 325 13.13 -16.30 -10.34
CA PHE A 325 12.27 -16.80 -9.28
C PHE A 325 11.24 -17.79 -9.85
N HIS A 326 10.81 -18.74 -9.01
CA HIS A 326 9.68 -19.59 -9.34
C HIS A 326 8.39 -18.76 -9.37
N GLU A 327 7.55 -18.96 -10.38
CA GLU A 327 6.30 -18.20 -10.53
C GLU A 327 5.09 -19.05 -10.10
N VAL A 328 4.28 -18.49 -9.20
CA VAL A 328 2.98 -19.05 -8.83
C VAL A 328 1.87 -18.08 -9.21
N SER A 329 0.96 -18.51 -10.08
CA SER A 329 -0.17 -17.69 -10.54
C SER A 329 -1.45 -18.02 -9.78
N LEU A 330 -2.12 -16.99 -9.25
CA LEU A 330 -3.40 -17.08 -8.55
C LEU A 330 -4.62 -16.89 -9.47
N ASP A 331 -4.42 -16.75 -10.78
CA ASP A 331 -5.49 -16.48 -11.76
C ASP A 331 -5.97 -17.72 -12.50
N ARG A 332 -5.22 -18.82 -12.40
CA ARG A 332 -5.45 -20.07 -13.15
C ARG A 332 -6.56 -20.93 -12.54
N ILE A 333 -7.75 -20.35 -12.35
CA ILE A 333 -8.89 -20.97 -11.64
C ILE A 333 -9.41 -22.22 -12.36
N SER A 334 -9.40 -22.20 -13.70
CA SER A 334 -9.85 -23.33 -14.51
C SER A 334 -8.97 -24.57 -14.38
N THR A 335 -7.68 -24.40 -14.09
CA THR A 335 -6.72 -25.50 -14.00
C THR A 335 -6.33 -25.84 -12.55
N ASN A 336 -6.31 -24.85 -11.66
CA ASN A 336 -5.97 -25.03 -10.25
C ASN A 336 -7.23 -25.22 -9.39
N LYS A 337 -7.57 -26.49 -9.14
CA LYS A 337 -8.71 -26.87 -8.29
C LYS A 337 -8.62 -26.35 -6.85
N HIS A 338 -7.42 -26.06 -6.35
CA HIS A 338 -7.25 -25.53 -5.00
C HIS A 338 -7.80 -24.11 -4.87
N LEU A 339 -7.69 -23.27 -5.91
CA LEU A 339 -8.25 -21.91 -5.91
C LEU A 339 -9.77 -21.93 -5.73
N MET A 340 -10.47 -22.77 -6.52
CA MET A 340 -11.92 -22.93 -6.41
C MET A 340 -12.34 -23.50 -5.05
N ARG A 341 -11.57 -24.44 -4.51
CA ARG A 341 -11.81 -24.99 -3.18
C ARG A 341 -11.68 -23.90 -2.11
N ASP A 342 -10.60 -23.12 -2.13
CA ASP A 342 -10.35 -22.06 -1.16
C ASP A 342 -11.48 -21.00 -1.17
N LEU A 343 -11.94 -20.56 -2.35
CA LEU A 343 -13.06 -19.62 -2.50
C LEU A 343 -14.37 -20.18 -1.94
N THR A 344 -14.67 -21.45 -2.26
CA THR A 344 -15.89 -22.12 -1.81
C THR A 344 -15.87 -22.33 -0.30
N SER A 345 -14.73 -22.76 0.26
CA SER A 345 -14.52 -22.93 1.70
C SER A 345 -14.64 -21.60 2.44
N TYR A 346 -14.10 -20.51 1.89
CA TYR A 346 -14.26 -19.18 2.48
C TYR A 346 -15.74 -18.75 2.56
N ALA A 347 -16.50 -18.93 1.48
CA ALA A 347 -17.92 -18.59 1.46
C ALA A 347 -18.72 -19.42 2.47
N LEU A 348 -18.50 -20.75 2.50
CA LEU A 348 -19.17 -21.64 3.44
C LEU A 348 -18.85 -21.27 4.89
N LEU A 349 -17.58 -21.03 5.21
CA LEU A 349 -17.16 -20.61 6.55
C LEU A 349 -17.89 -19.33 7.00
N ARG A 350 -17.96 -18.30 6.14
CA ARG A 350 -18.63 -17.04 6.45
C ARG A 350 -20.14 -17.25 6.68
N ILE A 351 -20.80 -18.05 5.85
CA ILE A 351 -22.23 -18.39 5.99
C ILE A 351 -22.48 -19.15 7.30
N ASP A 352 -21.67 -20.15 7.60
CA ASP A 352 -21.82 -20.97 8.81
C ASP A 352 -21.60 -20.13 10.08
N SER A 353 -20.66 -19.19 10.03
CA SER A 353 -20.31 -18.31 11.15
C SER A 353 -21.33 -17.18 11.40
N SER A 354 -22.24 -16.89 10.46
CA SER A 354 -23.15 -15.74 10.54
C SER A 354 -24.63 -16.13 10.39
N PRO A 355 -25.42 -16.10 11.48
CA PRO A 355 -26.87 -16.33 11.42
C PRO A 355 -27.60 -15.34 10.49
N ALA A 356 -27.14 -14.09 10.43
CA ALA A 356 -27.71 -13.06 9.56
C ALA A 356 -27.55 -13.43 8.07
N MET A 357 -26.37 -13.93 7.68
CA MET A 357 -26.15 -14.42 6.31
C MET A 357 -27.07 -15.58 5.95
N ARG A 358 -27.24 -16.56 6.85
CA ARG A 358 -28.18 -17.67 6.64
C ARG A 358 -29.62 -17.19 6.50
N ALA A 359 -30.05 -16.21 7.28
CA ALA A 359 -31.37 -15.59 7.14
C ALA A 359 -31.56 -14.85 5.81
N ASN A 360 -30.49 -14.26 5.27
CA ASN A 360 -30.54 -13.51 4.01
C ASN A 360 -30.35 -14.38 2.75
N ILE A 361 -30.03 -15.67 2.89
CA ILE A 361 -29.93 -16.64 1.80
C ILE A 361 -31.06 -17.67 1.93
N THR A 362 -32.24 -17.36 1.39
CA THR A 362 -33.48 -18.14 1.52
C THR A 362 -33.99 -18.63 0.17
N ILE A 363 -33.36 -19.68 -0.34
CA ILE A 363 -33.76 -20.31 -1.61
C ILE A 363 -34.80 -21.39 -1.32
N ASN A 364 -35.97 -21.35 -1.99
CA ASN A 364 -37.09 -22.30 -1.86
C ASN A 364 -37.79 -22.35 -0.48
N ASN A 365 -38.46 -21.26 -0.09
CA ASN A 365 -39.41 -21.22 1.04
C ASN A 365 -38.93 -21.83 2.38
N GLY A 366 -37.64 -21.70 2.71
CA GLY A 366 -37.14 -21.95 4.07
C GLY A 366 -36.82 -23.39 4.44
N LYS A 367 -36.85 -24.37 3.51
CA LYS A 367 -36.28 -25.69 3.77
C LYS A 367 -34.74 -25.59 3.74
N GLN A 368 -34.14 -25.43 4.93
CA GLN A 368 -32.69 -25.32 5.09
C GLN A 368 -32.01 -26.68 4.86
N ASP A 369 -31.80 -27.03 3.60
CA ASP A 369 -30.94 -28.15 3.25
C ASP A 369 -29.50 -27.63 3.06
N GLY A 370 -28.50 -28.26 3.70
CA GLY A 370 -27.09 -27.89 3.54
C GLY A 370 -26.58 -27.89 2.08
N SER A 371 -27.30 -28.57 1.18
CA SER A 371 -27.05 -28.52 -0.27
C SER A 371 -27.24 -27.12 -0.88
N THR A 372 -28.08 -26.27 -0.29
CA THR A 372 -28.38 -24.91 -0.75
C THR A 372 -27.17 -23.99 -0.61
N TYR A 373 -26.53 -23.97 0.57
CA TYR A 373 -25.35 -23.13 0.82
C TYR A 373 -24.15 -23.57 -0.01
N THR A 374 -23.98 -24.87 -0.25
CA THR A 374 -22.93 -25.40 -1.14
C THR A 374 -23.13 -24.96 -2.58
N ARG A 375 -24.36 -25.00 -3.11
CA ARG A 375 -24.66 -24.50 -4.47
C ARG A 375 -24.44 -22.99 -4.57
N PHE A 376 -24.91 -22.22 -3.59
CA PHE A 376 -24.68 -20.77 -3.55
C PHE A 376 -23.19 -20.43 -3.50
N SER A 377 -22.43 -21.06 -2.61
CA SER A 377 -20.99 -20.84 -2.46
C SER A 377 -20.23 -21.18 -3.74
N SER A 378 -20.61 -22.27 -4.40
CA SER A 378 -20.01 -22.67 -5.69
C SER A 378 -20.34 -21.66 -6.80
N HIS A 379 -21.58 -21.15 -6.84
CA HIS A 379 -21.98 -20.12 -7.80
C HIS A 379 -21.21 -18.82 -7.58
N LEU A 380 -21.14 -18.34 -6.33
CA LEU A 380 -20.43 -17.11 -5.98
C LEU A 380 -18.92 -17.25 -6.26
N ALA A 381 -18.32 -18.39 -5.93
CA ALA A 381 -16.91 -18.67 -6.23
C ALA A 381 -16.63 -18.59 -7.75
N ASN A 382 -17.49 -19.15 -8.59
CA ASN A 382 -17.37 -19.03 -10.05
C ASN A 382 -17.51 -17.57 -10.52
N LEU A 383 -18.47 -16.83 -9.96
CA LEU A 383 -18.70 -15.43 -10.31
C LEU A 383 -17.53 -14.51 -9.91
N SER A 384 -16.83 -14.86 -8.83
CA SER A 384 -15.69 -14.08 -8.32
C SER A 384 -14.50 -14.00 -9.28
N LYS A 385 -14.37 -14.96 -10.20
CA LYS A 385 -13.18 -15.12 -11.05
C LYS A 385 -11.87 -14.98 -10.26
N GLY A 386 -11.82 -15.53 -9.04
CA GLY A 386 -10.62 -15.56 -8.20
C GLY A 386 -10.42 -14.34 -7.30
N CYS A 387 -11.33 -13.38 -7.36
CA CYS A 387 -11.27 -12.17 -6.56
C CYS A 387 -11.90 -12.40 -5.17
N PHE A 388 -11.05 -12.68 -4.18
CA PHE A 388 -11.47 -12.77 -2.77
C PHE A 388 -12.06 -11.46 -2.25
N LEU A 389 -11.61 -10.31 -2.75
CA LEU A 389 -12.20 -9.03 -2.38
C LEU A 389 -13.67 -8.91 -2.82
N TYR A 390 -13.99 -9.37 -4.03
CA TYR A 390 -15.37 -9.46 -4.49
C TYR A 390 -16.20 -10.40 -3.60
N MET A 391 -15.65 -11.57 -3.25
CA MET A 391 -16.31 -12.52 -2.33
C MET A 391 -16.63 -11.85 -1.00
N ARG A 392 -15.62 -11.26 -0.36
CA ARG A 392 -15.75 -10.58 0.93
C ARG A 392 -16.82 -9.50 0.88
N LEU A 393 -16.68 -8.53 -0.02
CA LEU A 393 -17.60 -7.38 -0.08
C LEU A 393 -19.04 -7.81 -0.42
N THR A 394 -19.22 -8.82 -1.28
CA THR A 394 -20.56 -9.35 -1.60
C THR A 394 -21.18 -10.05 -0.39
N LEU A 395 -20.40 -10.86 0.32
CA LEU A 395 -20.85 -11.53 1.54
C LEU A 395 -21.15 -10.53 2.66
N ASP A 396 -20.37 -9.46 2.79
CA ASP A 396 -20.62 -8.40 3.78
C ASP A 396 -21.91 -7.63 3.48
N LEU A 397 -22.24 -7.41 2.20
CA LEU A 397 -23.53 -6.83 1.79
C LEU A 397 -24.71 -7.76 2.13
N ILE A 398 -24.53 -9.08 1.99
CA ILE A 398 -25.52 -10.07 2.38
C ILE A 398 -25.67 -10.11 3.90
N GLU A 399 -24.56 -10.11 4.64
CA GLU A 399 -24.57 -10.12 6.11
C GLU A 399 -25.28 -8.88 6.67
N LYS A 400 -25.05 -7.70 6.09
CA LYS A 400 -25.72 -6.44 6.46
C LYS A 400 -27.18 -6.36 6.01
N GLY A 401 -27.70 -7.35 5.25
CA GLY A 401 -29.06 -7.35 4.73
C GLY A 401 -29.30 -6.39 3.56
N HIS A 402 -28.24 -5.80 2.99
CA HIS A 402 -28.33 -4.98 1.79
C HIS A 402 -28.56 -5.81 0.52
N LEU A 403 -28.20 -7.10 0.56
CA LEU A 403 -28.50 -8.09 -0.47
C LEU A 403 -29.22 -9.28 0.16
N VAL A 404 -30.37 -9.65 -0.40
CA VAL A 404 -31.14 -10.82 0.03
C VAL A 404 -31.36 -11.76 -1.16
N VAL A 405 -30.90 -13.01 -1.02
CA VAL A 405 -30.92 -14.02 -2.07
C VAL A 405 -32.14 -14.94 -1.87
N LYS A 406 -33.19 -14.72 -2.67
CA LYS A 406 -34.46 -15.47 -2.58
C LYS A 406 -34.70 -16.47 -3.70
N SER A 407 -33.88 -16.43 -4.75
CA SER A 407 -34.04 -17.23 -5.97
C SER A 407 -32.76 -17.98 -6.31
N SER A 408 -32.90 -19.21 -6.79
CA SER A 408 -31.80 -20.05 -7.30
C SER A 408 -31.16 -19.51 -8.59
N SER A 409 -31.73 -18.45 -9.20
CA SER A 409 -31.13 -17.78 -10.36
C SER A 409 -29.99 -16.83 -10.01
N TYR A 410 -29.85 -16.45 -8.73
CA TYR A 410 -28.81 -15.57 -8.21
C TYR A 410 -28.63 -14.21 -8.91
N LYS A 411 -29.60 -13.77 -9.73
CA LYS A 411 -29.53 -12.53 -10.52
C LYS A 411 -29.37 -11.23 -9.70
N VAL A 412 -29.65 -11.29 -8.40
CA VAL A 412 -29.49 -10.16 -7.47
C VAL A 412 -28.02 -9.88 -7.13
N LEU A 413 -27.13 -10.84 -7.36
CA LEU A 413 -25.71 -10.69 -7.03
C LEU A 413 -25.03 -9.76 -8.06
N PRO A 414 -24.17 -8.83 -7.61
CA PRO A 414 -23.29 -8.07 -8.51
C PRO A 414 -22.42 -9.03 -9.33
N VAL A 415 -22.20 -8.78 -10.61
CA VAL A 415 -21.44 -9.73 -11.47
C VAL A 415 -19.92 -9.54 -11.44
N ASN A 416 -19.45 -8.40 -10.91
CA ASN A 416 -18.04 -8.07 -10.79
C ASN A 416 -17.81 -7.06 -9.65
N LEU A 417 -16.54 -6.77 -9.36
CA LEU A 417 -16.15 -5.85 -8.28
C LEU A 417 -16.64 -4.40 -8.51
N ASN A 418 -16.70 -3.93 -9.75
CA ASN A 418 -17.19 -2.58 -10.08
C ASN A 418 -18.67 -2.40 -9.68
N GLN A 419 -19.50 -3.41 -9.91
CA GLN A 419 -20.90 -3.39 -9.49
C GLN A 419 -21.06 -3.45 -7.98
N VAL A 420 -20.17 -4.17 -7.27
CA VAL A 420 -20.16 -4.15 -5.79
C VAL A 420 -19.87 -2.75 -5.28
N TYR A 421 -18.87 -2.05 -5.82
CA TYR A 421 -18.59 -0.67 -5.45
C TYR A 421 -19.73 0.28 -5.79
N LEU A 422 -20.31 0.16 -6.99
CA LEU A 422 -21.44 0.99 -7.41
C LEU A 422 -22.64 0.80 -6.47
N LEU A 423 -22.95 -0.45 -6.09
CA LEU A 423 -24.00 -0.75 -5.13
C LEU A 423 -23.70 -0.15 -3.75
N SER A 424 -22.51 -0.38 -3.19
CA SER A 424 -22.11 0.17 -1.90
C SER A 424 -22.17 1.70 -1.87
N PHE A 425 -21.72 2.37 -2.95
CA PHE A 425 -21.80 3.83 -3.06
C PHE A 425 -23.24 4.32 -3.25
N ASN A 426 -24.09 3.61 -4.00
CA ASN A 426 -25.50 3.99 -4.12
C ASN A 426 -26.27 3.84 -2.82
N LEU A 427 -25.96 2.80 -2.02
CA LEU A 427 -26.54 2.60 -0.69
C LEU A 427 -26.14 3.71 0.28
N LYS A 428 -24.87 4.16 0.22
CA LYS A 428 -24.39 5.24 1.09
C LYS A 428 -24.79 6.64 0.61
N PHE A 429 -24.77 6.87 -0.71
CA PHE A 429 -25.01 8.16 -1.35
C PHE A 429 -26.25 8.07 -2.25
N THR A 430 -27.41 8.24 -1.64
CA THR A 430 -28.72 8.18 -2.31
C THR A 430 -28.96 9.34 -3.28
N THR A 431 -28.21 10.45 -3.16
CA THR A 431 -28.33 11.62 -4.03
C THR A 431 -26.96 12.09 -4.50
N THR A 432 -26.88 12.79 -5.64
CA THR A 432 -25.62 13.41 -6.11
C THR A 432 -25.06 14.38 -5.09
N ARG A 433 -25.93 15.19 -4.46
CA ARG A 433 -25.54 16.17 -3.43
C ARG A 433 -24.88 15.52 -2.22
N SER A 434 -25.36 14.35 -1.76
CA SER A 434 -24.74 13.70 -0.59
C SER A 434 -23.32 13.21 -0.88
N TYR A 435 -23.04 12.81 -2.12
CA TYR A 435 -21.68 12.47 -2.56
C TYR A 435 -20.80 13.70 -2.76
N GLU A 436 -21.31 14.76 -3.39
CA GLU A 436 -20.58 16.03 -3.58
C GLU A 436 -20.05 16.61 -2.26
N ARG A 437 -20.77 16.39 -1.14
CA ARG A 437 -20.33 16.82 0.20
C ARG A 437 -19.02 16.19 0.68
N VAL A 438 -18.68 14.99 0.21
CA VAL A 438 -17.48 14.23 0.62
C VAL A 438 -16.45 14.07 -0.50
N GLN A 439 -16.81 14.45 -1.73
CA GLN A 439 -16.00 14.22 -2.93
C GLN A 439 -14.60 14.83 -2.83
N SER A 440 -14.48 16.05 -2.30
CA SER A 440 -13.18 16.73 -2.16
C SER A 440 -12.22 15.98 -1.23
N MET A 441 -12.73 15.31 -0.20
CA MET A 441 -11.90 14.48 0.69
C MET A 441 -11.33 13.29 -0.06
N LEU A 442 -12.15 12.60 -0.86
CA LEU A 442 -11.70 11.49 -1.70
C LEU A 442 -10.68 11.96 -2.73
N GLN A 443 -10.92 13.09 -3.39
CA GLN A 443 -9.98 13.68 -4.36
C GLN A 443 -8.62 13.95 -3.74
N VAL A 444 -8.57 14.57 -2.55
CA VAL A 444 -7.32 14.82 -1.81
C VAL A 444 -6.63 13.51 -1.42
N CYS A 445 -7.35 12.56 -0.83
CA CYS A 445 -6.77 11.26 -0.44
C CYS A 445 -6.24 10.45 -1.63
N MET A 446 -6.78 10.63 -2.84
CA MET A 446 -6.22 10.02 -4.05
C MET A 446 -5.02 10.79 -4.61
N ALA A 447 -4.97 12.10 -4.43
CA ALA A 447 -3.90 12.95 -4.95
C ALA A 447 -2.64 12.97 -4.09
N THR A 448 -2.76 12.66 -2.79
CA THR A 448 -1.63 12.73 -1.84
C THR A 448 -0.53 11.72 -2.16
N LEU A 449 0.72 12.11 -1.87
CA LEU A 449 1.92 11.27 -1.99
C LEU A 449 2.25 10.53 -0.67
N VAL A 450 1.59 10.92 0.42
CA VAL A 450 1.70 10.32 1.75
C VAL A 450 0.33 10.28 2.43
N PRO A 451 0.01 9.26 3.25
CA PRO A 451 -1.23 9.25 4.02
C PRO A 451 -1.36 10.47 4.93
N LEU A 452 -2.53 11.12 4.91
CA LEU A 452 -2.75 12.39 5.62
C LEU A 452 -3.47 12.18 6.94
N GLN A 453 -3.11 12.98 7.95
CA GLN A 453 -3.89 13.14 9.17
C GLN A 453 -5.21 13.88 8.87
N PRO A 454 -6.27 13.69 9.68
CA PRO A 454 -7.56 14.35 9.46
C PRO A 454 -7.47 15.89 9.38
N HIS A 455 -6.57 16.52 10.15
CA HIS A 455 -6.39 17.97 10.13
C HIS A 455 -5.71 18.45 8.84
N GLU A 456 -4.74 17.70 8.31
CA GLU A 456 -4.11 18.01 7.02
C GLU A 456 -5.12 17.87 5.88
N LEU A 457 -5.97 16.84 5.92
CA LEU A 457 -7.06 16.66 4.97
C LEU A 457 -8.06 17.82 5.04
N TYR A 458 -8.43 18.25 6.24
CA TYR A 458 -9.29 19.42 6.45
C TYR A 458 -8.71 20.70 5.84
N HIS A 459 -7.45 21.00 6.15
CA HIS A 459 -6.78 22.17 5.62
C HIS A 459 -6.61 22.09 4.10
N SER A 460 -6.40 20.89 3.53
CA SER A 460 -6.36 20.67 2.07
C SER A 460 -7.69 21.04 1.43
N VAL A 461 -8.78 20.46 1.93
CA VAL A 461 -10.13 20.70 1.39
C VAL A 461 -10.50 22.18 1.49
N ASN A 462 -10.25 22.81 2.64
CA ASN A 462 -10.56 24.24 2.82
C ASN A 462 -9.66 25.16 2.02
N ALA A 463 -8.41 24.78 1.75
CA ALA A 463 -7.54 25.57 0.89
C ALA A 463 -8.05 25.66 -0.56
N GLY A 464 -8.85 24.68 -0.99
CA GLY A 464 -9.56 24.71 -2.28
C GLY A 464 -10.81 25.61 -2.31
N LEU A 465 -11.29 26.07 -1.16
CA LEU A 465 -12.47 26.93 -1.05
C LEU A 465 -12.06 28.40 -0.97
N VAL A 466 -12.79 29.27 -1.67
CA VAL A 466 -12.58 30.73 -1.65
C VAL A 466 -13.57 31.43 -0.72
N CYS A 467 -14.82 30.95 -0.72
CA CYS A 467 -15.91 31.42 0.13
C CYS A 467 -16.43 30.25 0.96
N ASP A 468 -17.01 30.55 2.13
CA ASP A 468 -17.71 29.59 2.99
C ASP A 468 -16.87 28.35 3.36
N PRO A 469 -15.74 28.54 4.09
CA PRO A 469 -14.92 27.41 4.52
C PRO A 469 -15.73 26.44 5.41
N ILE A 470 -15.44 25.16 5.26
CA ILE A 470 -16.08 24.12 6.07
C ILE A 470 -15.55 24.24 7.51
N THR A 471 -16.44 24.22 8.49
CA THR A 471 -16.04 24.18 9.91
C THR A 471 -15.44 22.82 10.26
N TRP A 472 -14.58 22.76 11.27
CA TRP A 472 -14.02 21.47 11.71
C TRP A 472 -15.10 20.44 12.08
N SER A 473 -16.16 20.87 12.77
CA SER A 473 -17.28 19.99 13.16
C SER A 473 -18.01 19.42 11.93
N GLU A 474 -18.29 20.26 10.93
CA GLU A 474 -18.91 19.77 9.69
C GLU A 474 -17.98 18.83 8.92
N PHE A 475 -16.68 19.13 8.88
CA PHE A 475 -15.69 18.25 8.27
C PHE A 475 -15.67 16.87 8.93
N GLN A 476 -15.66 16.81 10.27
CA GLN A 476 -15.69 15.55 11.00
C GLN A 476 -16.93 14.72 10.67
N GLN A 477 -18.11 15.34 10.58
CA GLN A 477 -19.33 14.65 10.16
C GLN A 477 -19.22 14.08 8.74
N ARG A 478 -18.64 14.86 7.81
CA ARG A 478 -18.41 14.40 6.43
C ARG A 478 -17.37 13.28 6.36
N LEU A 479 -16.32 13.33 7.17
CA LEU A 479 -15.32 12.27 7.26
C LEU A 479 -15.91 10.99 7.86
N ASP A 480 -16.75 11.10 8.89
CA ASP A 480 -17.43 9.96 9.52
C ASP A 480 -18.29 9.17 8.52
N ILE A 481 -18.91 9.85 7.55
CA ILE A 481 -19.63 9.19 6.45
C ILE A 481 -18.71 8.24 5.67
N LEU A 482 -17.47 8.64 5.40
CA LEU A 482 -16.49 7.84 4.64
C LEU A 482 -15.89 6.71 5.47
N THR A 483 -15.59 6.96 6.74
CA THR A 483 -14.98 5.96 7.63
C THR A 483 -15.99 4.92 8.10
N SER A 484 -17.22 5.32 8.48
CA SER A 484 -18.31 4.38 8.83
C SER A 484 -18.72 3.49 7.66
N ALA A 485 -18.60 3.99 6.42
CA ALA A 485 -18.82 3.21 5.21
C ALA A 485 -17.61 2.35 4.79
N GLN A 486 -16.49 2.44 5.52
CA GLN A 486 -15.26 1.69 5.25
C GLN A 486 -14.67 2.01 3.86
N PHE A 487 -14.82 3.24 3.39
CA PHE A 487 -14.16 3.73 2.17
C PHE A 487 -12.80 4.33 2.46
N LEU A 488 -12.68 5.01 3.60
CA LEU A 488 -11.42 5.43 4.20
C LEU A 488 -11.20 4.67 5.51
N ILE A 489 -9.99 4.22 5.74
CA ILE A 489 -9.59 3.47 6.93
C ILE A 489 -8.60 4.32 7.72
N PRO A 490 -8.88 4.60 9.01
CA PRO A 490 -7.91 5.21 9.90
C PRO A 490 -6.81 4.20 10.24
N ARG A 491 -5.58 4.68 10.17
CA ARG A 491 -4.36 3.96 10.51
C ARG A 491 -4.02 4.06 11.99
N GLN A 492 -3.14 3.19 12.47
CA GLN A 492 -2.62 3.21 13.84
C GLN A 492 -1.88 4.52 14.15
N ASP A 493 -1.23 5.11 13.16
CA ASP A 493 -0.56 6.42 13.28
C ASP A 493 -1.52 7.62 13.18
N GLY A 494 -2.83 7.37 13.02
CA GLY A 494 -3.87 8.39 12.87
C GLY A 494 -4.09 8.91 11.45
N THR A 495 -3.26 8.51 10.48
CA THR A 495 -3.43 8.90 9.07
C THR A 495 -4.58 8.14 8.40
N LEU A 496 -5.02 8.60 7.24
CA LEU A 496 -6.13 8.02 6.49
C LEU A 496 -5.64 7.41 5.17
N MET A 497 -6.13 6.22 4.85
CA MET A 497 -5.91 5.56 3.55
C MET A 497 -7.22 5.07 2.95
N LEU A 498 -7.23 4.84 1.63
CA LEU A 498 -8.33 4.15 0.97
C LEU A 498 -8.34 2.68 1.37
N ALA A 499 -9.54 2.10 1.51
CA ALA A 499 -9.68 0.72 2.00
C ALA A 499 -9.01 -0.34 1.10
N HIS A 500 -8.86 -0.07 -0.21
CA HIS A 500 -8.14 -0.96 -1.12
C HIS A 500 -7.72 -0.21 -2.40
N PRO A 501 -6.57 -0.54 -3.04
CA PRO A 501 -6.15 0.07 -4.30
C PRO A 501 -7.16 0.00 -5.45
N THR A 502 -7.96 -1.07 -5.54
CA THR A 502 -9.02 -1.19 -6.56
C THR A 502 -10.16 -0.18 -6.37
N LEU A 503 -10.39 0.32 -5.14
CA LEU A 503 -11.34 1.40 -4.91
C LEU A 503 -10.82 2.71 -5.49
N ARG A 504 -9.51 2.99 -5.34
CA ARG A 504 -8.85 4.13 -5.99
C ARG A 504 -9.01 4.05 -7.50
N GLU A 505 -8.67 2.91 -8.11
CA GLU A 505 -8.78 2.71 -9.56
C GLU A 505 -10.21 2.91 -10.07
N TRP A 506 -11.19 2.36 -9.33
CA TRP A 506 -12.59 2.61 -9.60
C TRP A 506 -12.90 4.10 -9.50
N LEU A 507 -12.62 4.79 -8.39
CA LEU A 507 -12.92 6.23 -8.28
C LEU A 507 -12.23 7.10 -9.36
N LEU A 508 -11.09 6.67 -9.91
CA LEU A 508 -10.37 7.39 -10.96
C LEU A 508 -10.91 7.17 -12.37
N ARG A 509 -11.24 5.93 -12.74
CA ARG A 509 -11.64 5.59 -14.11
C ARG A 509 -12.63 4.42 -14.17
N ARG A 510 -13.38 4.37 -15.26
CA ARG A 510 -14.37 3.33 -15.58
C ARG A 510 -13.99 2.63 -16.87
N GLU A 511 -14.46 1.40 -17.05
CA GLU A 511 -14.38 0.73 -18.34
C GLU A 511 -15.32 1.40 -19.35
N GLU A 512 -15.00 1.26 -20.65
CA GLU A 512 -15.87 1.72 -21.72
C GLU A 512 -17.24 1.02 -21.58
N ASN A 513 -18.32 1.81 -21.53
CA ASN A 513 -19.71 1.39 -21.29
C ASN A 513 -20.18 1.27 -19.82
N GLU A 514 -19.34 1.57 -18.82
CA GLU A 514 -19.79 1.66 -17.43
C GLU A 514 -20.25 3.08 -17.05
N SER A 515 -21.10 3.18 -16.01
CA SER A 515 -21.55 4.47 -15.48
C SER A 515 -20.39 5.26 -14.87
N THR A 516 -20.25 6.53 -15.27
CA THR A 516 -19.29 7.48 -14.70
C THR A 516 -19.72 8.07 -13.36
N LYS A 517 -20.82 7.57 -12.77
CA LYS A 517 -21.26 7.98 -11.43
C LYS A 517 -20.14 7.73 -10.41
N PHE A 518 -19.93 8.73 -9.54
CA PHE A 518 -18.90 8.75 -8.50
C PHE A 518 -17.45 8.79 -8.99
N VAL A 519 -17.20 9.04 -10.28
CA VAL A 519 -15.84 9.28 -10.75
C VAL A 519 -15.34 10.63 -10.19
N CYS A 520 -14.11 10.64 -9.69
CA CYS A 520 -13.45 11.80 -9.12
C CYS A 520 -12.45 12.41 -10.09
N ASP A 521 -12.49 13.73 -10.24
CA ASP A 521 -11.38 14.48 -10.84
C ASP A 521 -10.25 14.65 -9.81
N ILE A 522 -9.20 13.83 -9.93
CA ILE A 522 -8.02 13.88 -9.05
C ILE A 522 -7.27 15.23 -9.15
N ARG A 523 -7.41 15.97 -10.25
CA ARG A 523 -6.75 17.28 -10.43
C ARG A 523 -7.19 18.28 -9.38
N ALA A 524 -8.47 18.23 -8.99
CA ALA A 524 -9.00 19.06 -7.90
C ALA A 524 -8.33 18.72 -6.55
N GLY A 525 -8.02 17.44 -6.31
CA GLY A 525 -7.26 17.01 -5.14
C GLY A 525 -5.83 17.57 -5.12
N HIS A 526 -5.11 17.47 -6.25
CA HIS A 526 -3.78 18.07 -6.37
C HIS A 526 -3.82 19.59 -6.18
N ALA A 527 -4.84 20.27 -6.71
CA ALA A 527 -5.03 21.71 -6.52
C ALA A 527 -5.22 22.07 -5.04
N CYS A 528 -6.07 21.33 -4.32
CA CYS A 528 -6.31 21.53 -2.89
C CYS A 528 -5.02 21.40 -2.07
N ILE A 529 -4.21 20.37 -2.35
CA ILE A 529 -2.92 20.15 -1.67
C ILE A 529 -1.94 21.29 -2.00
N ALA A 530 -1.75 21.63 -3.28
CA ALA A 530 -0.86 22.72 -3.69
C ALA A 530 -1.23 24.06 -3.03
N LEU A 531 -2.54 24.34 -2.94
CA LEU A 531 -3.06 25.54 -2.27
C LEU A 531 -2.83 25.50 -0.76
N ARG A 532 -2.99 24.35 -0.09
CA ARG A 532 -2.66 24.20 1.34
C ARG A 532 -1.20 24.51 1.60
N MET A 533 -0.31 23.86 0.87
CA MET A 533 1.14 24.04 0.99
C MET A 533 1.51 25.51 0.81
N SER A 534 0.93 26.17 -0.21
CA SER A 534 1.29 27.56 -0.54
C SER A 534 0.66 28.61 0.35
N ARG A 535 -0.54 28.37 0.91
CA ARG A 535 -1.29 29.36 1.70
C ARG A 535 -1.06 29.22 3.20
N ILE A 536 -0.77 28.02 3.68
CA ILE A 536 -0.74 27.68 5.11
C ILE A 536 0.68 27.30 5.55
N GLU A 537 1.39 26.53 4.73
CA GLU A 537 2.70 25.96 5.11
C GLU A 537 3.88 26.80 4.62
N ALA A 538 3.67 27.73 3.68
CA ALA A 538 4.72 28.59 3.15
C ALA A 538 5.33 29.52 4.23
N PRO A 539 6.63 29.82 4.16
CA PRO A 539 7.59 29.40 3.14
C PRO A 539 8.01 27.93 3.30
N LEU A 540 8.00 27.20 2.18
CA LEU A 540 8.28 25.77 2.13
C LEU A 540 9.78 25.47 2.11
N ASP A 541 10.16 24.37 2.75
CA ASP A 541 11.51 23.81 2.67
C ASP A 541 11.80 23.19 1.29
N PRO A 542 13.08 22.85 0.99
CA PRO A 542 13.48 22.28 -0.29
C PRO A 542 12.70 21.04 -0.76
N GLU A 543 12.39 20.09 0.14
CA GLU A 543 11.71 18.85 -0.21
C GLU A 543 10.20 19.08 -0.41
N GLN A 544 9.60 19.87 0.48
CA GLN A 544 8.22 20.33 0.35
C GLN A 544 8.00 21.12 -0.94
N LEU A 545 8.98 21.91 -1.38
CA LEU A 545 8.88 22.66 -2.63
C LEU A 545 8.84 21.75 -3.86
N LEU A 546 9.60 20.64 -3.87
CA LEU A 546 9.52 19.63 -4.93
C LEU A 546 8.15 18.95 -4.96
N ALA A 547 7.60 18.62 -3.78
CA ALA A 547 6.25 18.09 -3.68
C ALA A 547 5.19 19.10 -4.16
N LEU A 548 5.35 20.40 -3.86
CA LEU A 548 4.48 21.45 -4.41
C LEU A 548 4.54 21.46 -5.95
N GLY A 549 5.74 21.38 -6.52
CA GLY A 549 5.94 21.31 -7.97
C GLY A 549 5.15 20.14 -8.60
N HIS A 550 5.24 18.95 -8.01
CA HIS A 550 4.45 17.79 -8.42
C HIS A 550 2.94 18.08 -8.44
N HIS A 551 2.39 18.62 -7.34
CA HIS A 551 0.96 18.92 -7.24
C HIS A 551 0.52 20.02 -8.22
N ILE A 552 1.29 21.08 -8.42
CA ILE A 552 0.99 22.14 -9.39
C ILE A 552 0.91 21.58 -10.82
N LEU A 553 1.85 20.72 -11.20
CA LEU A 553 1.90 20.10 -12.53
C LEU A 553 0.71 19.17 -12.77
N LYS A 554 0.38 18.32 -11.79
CA LYS A 554 -0.75 17.37 -11.87
C LYS A 554 -2.12 18.03 -11.75
N ALA A 555 -2.22 19.18 -11.09
CA ALA A 555 -3.47 19.91 -10.93
C ALA A 555 -3.97 20.56 -12.24
N HIS A 556 -3.07 20.83 -13.20
CA HIS A 556 -3.40 21.44 -14.49
C HIS A 556 -4.23 22.75 -14.41
N ILE A 557 -4.09 23.52 -13.33
CA ILE A 557 -4.91 24.71 -13.05
C ILE A 557 -4.86 25.75 -14.19
N TYR A 558 -3.70 25.91 -14.83
CA TYR A 558 -3.50 26.90 -15.90
C TYR A 558 -3.68 26.37 -17.33
N LYS A 559 -4.02 25.08 -17.51
CA LYS A 559 -4.04 24.42 -18.85
C LYS A 559 -4.96 25.14 -19.86
N ASN A 560 -6.07 25.71 -19.38
CA ASN A 560 -7.07 26.38 -20.23
C ASN A 560 -7.00 27.92 -20.16
N MET A 561 -6.02 28.50 -19.46
CA MET A 561 -5.94 29.97 -19.27
C MET A 561 -5.29 30.72 -20.44
N GLY A 562 -4.68 30.02 -21.40
CA GLY A 562 -3.95 30.64 -22.52
C GLY A 562 -4.77 31.61 -23.39
N LYS A 563 -6.11 31.56 -23.35
CA LYS A 563 -6.98 32.48 -24.10
C LYS A 563 -7.20 33.83 -23.41
N GLY A 564 -6.95 33.93 -22.10
CA GLY A 564 -7.18 35.14 -21.30
C GLY A 564 -5.92 35.83 -20.79
N LEU A 565 -4.74 35.25 -21.06
CA LEU A 565 -3.46 35.81 -20.69
C LEU A 565 -2.96 36.79 -21.75
N THR A 566 -2.25 37.84 -21.31
CA THR A 566 -1.50 38.69 -22.24
C THR A 566 -0.43 37.87 -22.95
N SER A 567 -0.04 38.25 -24.17
CA SER A 567 0.98 37.52 -24.96
C SER A 567 2.35 37.39 -24.27
N ALA A 568 2.57 38.12 -23.18
CA ALA A 568 3.80 38.13 -22.40
C ALA A 568 3.83 37.15 -21.22
N CYS A 569 2.72 36.48 -20.87
CA CYS A 569 2.67 35.58 -19.73
C CYS A 569 2.08 34.22 -20.12
N THR A 570 2.90 33.18 -20.01
CA THR A 570 2.50 31.81 -20.32
C THR A 570 1.99 31.08 -19.06
N PRO A 571 1.22 29.99 -19.21
CA PRO A 571 0.87 29.12 -18.10
C PRO A 571 2.08 28.62 -17.29
N ARG A 572 3.23 28.40 -17.95
CA ARG A 572 4.47 27.98 -17.28
C ARG A 572 5.04 29.09 -16.39
N ASP A 573 4.97 30.34 -16.84
CA ASP A 573 5.41 31.49 -16.04
C ASP A 573 4.58 31.61 -14.76
N LEU A 574 3.26 31.38 -14.83
CA LEU A 574 2.39 31.37 -13.66
C LEU A 574 2.74 30.25 -12.67
N GLN A 575 3.07 29.05 -13.18
CA GLN A 575 3.53 27.95 -12.32
C GLN A 575 4.85 28.28 -11.64
N ALA A 576 5.81 28.84 -12.38
CA ALA A 576 7.11 29.25 -11.84
C ALA A 576 6.96 30.36 -10.79
N LEU A 577 6.11 31.37 -11.05
CA LEU A 577 5.79 32.42 -10.09
C LEU A 577 5.14 31.86 -8.83
N TRP A 578 4.22 30.90 -8.97
CA TRP A 578 3.61 30.25 -7.82
C TRP A 578 4.66 29.54 -6.95
N VAL A 579 5.52 28.71 -7.55
CA VAL A 579 6.64 28.06 -6.83
C VAL A 579 7.54 29.09 -6.15
N PHE A 580 7.92 30.15 -6.86
CA PHE A 580 8.77 31.22 -6.34
C PHE A 580 8.16 31.94 -5.13
N HIS A 581 6.84 32.16 -5.12
CA HIS A 581 6.15 32.80 -4.00
C HIS A 581 5.90 31.88 -2.80
N SER A 582 6.09 30.57 -2.96
CA SER A 582 5.85 29.59 -1.90
C SER A 582 7.11 29.22 -1.11
N THR A 583 8.28 29.80 -1.40
CA THR A 583 9.54 29.49 -0.72
C THR A 583 10.43 30.73 -0.58
N ASP A 584 11.40 30.68 0.33
CA ASP A 584 12.46 31.69 0.41
C ASP A 584 13.61 31.41 -0.57
N ASN A 585 13.82 30.15 -1.00
CA ASN A 585 14.97 29.78 -1.81
C ASN A 585 14.71 28.58 -2.75
N VAL A 586 14.38 28.87 -4.01
CA VAL A 586 14.19 27.85 -5.06
C VAL A 586 15.48 27.09 -5.37
N SER A 587 16.65 27.75 -5.32
CA SER A 587 17.94 27.11 -5.63
C SER A 587 18.28 26.00 -4.63
N ALA A 588 17.86 26.12 -3.37
CA ALA A 588 18.05 25.08 -2.36
C ALA A 588 17.26 23.79 -2.69
N ALA A 589 16.06 23.91 -3.26
CA ALA A 589 15.28 22.77 -3.76
C ALA A 589 15.96 22.08 -4.94
N LEU A 590 16.51 22.85 -5.88
CA LEU A 590 17.22 22.29 -7.04
C LEU A 590 18.49 21.51 -6.63
N ALA A 591 19.16 21.95 -5.56
CA ALA A 591 20.37 21.33 -5.03
C ALA A 591 20.11 20.35 -3.87
N CYS A 592 18.84 20.04 -3.56
CA CYS A 592 18.54 19.10 -2.50
C CYS A 592 18.94 17.68 -2.91
N LEU A 593 19.10 16.80 -1.92
CA LEU A 593 19.55 15.43 -2.12
C LEU A 593 18.68 14.67 -3.13
N GLN A 594 17.36 14.76 -2.94
CA GLN A 594 16.39 14.08 -3.79
C GLN A 594 16.53 14.52 -5.25
N ASN A 595 16.55 15.83 -5.52
CA ASN A 595 16.63 16.33 -6.89
C ASN A 595 18.01 16.13 -7.54
N THR A 596 19.08 16.06 -6.75
CA THR A 596 20.44 15.86 -7.26
C THR A 596 20.65 14.44 -7.78
N TYR A 597 20.13 13.44 -7.06
CA TYR A 597 20.34 12.02 -7.38
C TYR A 597 19.17 11.39 -8.12
N SER A 598 17.95 11.94 -7.95
CA SER A 598 16.72 11.47 -8.57
C SER A 598 15.85 12.67 -9.03
N PRO A 599 16.31 13.46 -10.02
CA PRO A 599 15.55 14.60 -10.52
C PRO A 599 14.20 14.16 -11.12
N ASN A 600 13.15 14.90 -10.81
CA ASN A 600 11.86 14.82 -11.49
C ASN A 600 11.92 15.73 -12.74
N VAL A 601 11.93 15.18 -13.95
CA VAL A 601 12.18 15.96 -15.19
C VAL A 601 10.91 16.24 -15.98
#